data_AF-A0AAE4D3Y6-F1
#
_entry.id   AF-A0AAE4D3Y6-F1
#
_cell.length_a   1.000
_cell.length_b   1.000
_cell.length_c   1.000
_cell.angle_alpha   90.00
_cell.angle_beta   90.00
_cell.angle_gamma   90.00
#
_symmetry.space_group_name_H-M   'P 1'
#
loop_
_entity.id
_entity.type
_entity.pdbx_description
1 polymer ?
#
loop_
_entity_poly.entity_id
_entity_poly.type
_entity_poly.pdbx_seq_one_letter_code
_entity_poly.pdbx_strand_id
1 'polypeptide(L)'
;MAFASDKNAYGISDRSGFRYRLREMRREWTGALVGPDEFEPKHPQLEPPKAGPDPQALRNPRPDRKEPFKVYVGVPTIMAPKLERPRAVARVGTVEVTTS
;
A
#
# COMPACT_ATOMS: atom_id res chain seq x y z
N MET A 1 -15.66 15.51 31.96
CA MET A 1 -14.90 15.65 33.22
C MET A 1 -13.84 16.72 33.02
N ALA A 2 -13.74 17.69 33.92
CA ALA A 2 -12.66 18.69 33.90
C ALA A 2 -11.55 18.23 34.85
N PHE A 3 -10.29 18.32 34.40
CA PHE A 3 -9.11 18.08 35.24
C PHE A 3 -8.79 19.35 36.06
N ALA A 4 -8.03 19.19 37.16
CA ALA A 4 -7.57 20.33 37.95
C ALA A 4 -6.63 21.23 37.13
N SER A 5 -6.61 22.53 37.43
CA SER A 5 -5.87 23.53 36.64
C SER A 5 -4.36 23.60 36.94
N ASP A 6 -3.85 22.71 37.79
CA ASP A 6 -2.44 22.62 38.18
C ASP A 6 -1.79 23.94 38.66
N LYS A 7 -2.61 24.91 39.11
CA LYS A 7 -2.17 26.26 39.48
C LYS A 7 -1.07 26.28 40.55
N ASN A 8 -1.15 25.34 41.51
CA ASN A 8 -0.20 25.18 42.61
C ASN A 8 0.53 23.83 42.56
N ALA A 9 0.41 23.09 41.46
CA ALA A 9 1.05 21.79 41.33
C ALA A 9 2.54 21.97 41.03
N TYR A 10 3.36 21.17 41.71
CA TYR A 10 4.80 21.08 41.47
C TYR A 10 5.12 19.70 40.93
N GLY A 11 6.06 19.65 40.00
CA GLY A 11 6.68 18.41 39.55
C GLY A 11 8.18 18.41 39.86
N ILE A 12 8.77 17.24 39.83
CA ILE A 12 10.21 17.02 40.05
C ILE A 12 10.82 16.72 38.68
N SER A 13 11.92 17.40 38.34
CA SER A 13 12.65 17.12 37.09
C SER A 13 13.29 15.74 37.14
N ASP A 14 13.11 14.94 36.10
CA ASP A 14 13.72 13.61 35.99
C ASP A 14 15.26 13.66 35.82
N ARG A 15 15.83 14.81 35.43
CA ARG A 15 17.27 14.97 35.19
C ARG A 15 18.05 15.45 36.41
N SER A 16 17.55 16.47 37.10
CA SER A 16 18.23 17.07 38.26
C SER A 16 17.56 16.83 39.60
N GLY A 17 16.30 16.39 39.61
CA GLY A 17 15.51 16.28 40.84
C GLY A 17 15.06 17.62 41.42
N PHE A 18 15.27 18.74 40.72
CA PHE A 18 14.77 20.05 41.18
C PHE A 18 13.25 20.17 41.03
N ARG A 19 12.65 20.99 41.91
CA ARG A 19 11.20 21.22 41.94
C ARG A 19 10.83 22.40 41.02
N TYR A 20 10.02 22.14 40.02
CA TYR A 20 9.48 23.14 39.10
C TYR A 20 7.95 23.20 39.19
N ARG A 21 7.34 24.30 38.73
CA ARG A 21 5.88 24.36 38.58
C ARG A 21 5.48 23.41 37.46
N LEU A 22 4.51 22.53 37.71
CA LEU A 22 4.12 21.49 36.75
C LEU A 22 3.71 22.06 35.38
N ARG A 23 3.10 23.25 35.38
CA ARG A 23 2.70 23.99 34.17
C ARG A 23 3.87 24.49 33.30
N GLU A 24 5.07 24.60 33.87
CA GLU A 24 6.27 25.12 33.21
C GLU A 24 7.20 23.98 32.77
N MET A 25 6.98 22.75 33.26
CA MET A 25 7.76 21.58 32.88
C MET A 25 7.47 21.16 31.45
N ARG A 26 8.49 20.63 30.77
CA ARG A 26 8.41 20.18 29.38
C ARG A 26 8.78 18.71 29.28
N ARG A 27 8.03 18.00 28.44
CA ARG A 27 8.33 16.60 28.13
C ARG A 27 9.32 16.54 26.97
N GLU A 28 10.46 15.90 27.20
CA GLU A 28 11.47 15.69 26.18
C GLU A 28 11.06 14.62 25.18
N TRP A 29 11.79 14.55 24.07
CA TRP A 29 11.64 13.53 23.04
C TRP A 29 11.93 12.11 23.54
N THR A 30 12.71 11.97 24.61
CA THR A 30 13.00 10.72 25.33
C THR A 30 11.84 10.26 26.21
N GLY A 31 10.87 11.14 26.47
CA GLY A 31 9.72 10.88 27.34
C GLY A 31 9.87 11.39 28.77
N ALA A 32 11.05 11.87 29.17
CA ALA A 32 11.33 12.47 30.48
C ALA A 32 10.66 13.83 30.66
N LEU A 33 10.27 14.18 31.89
CA LEU A 33 9.71 15.48 32.25
C LEU A 33 10.78 16.32 32.93
N VAL A 34 11.16 17.43 32.30
CA VAL A 34 12.29 18.27 32.73
C VAL A 34 11.89 19.73 32.90
N GLY A 35 12.71 20.49 33.63
CA GLY A 35 12.61 21.93 33.73
C GLY A 35 12.87 22.62 32.38
N PRO A 36 12.36 23.85 32.17
CA PRO A 36 12.56 24.60 30.92
C PRO A 36 14.04 24.97 30.65
N ASP A 37 14.85 25.03 31.70
CA ASP A 37 16.29 25.27 31.71
C ASP A 37 17.11 24.04 31.27
N GLU A 38 16.56 22.84 31.47
CA GLU A 38 17.22 21.56 31.19
C GLU A 38 16.71 20.89 29.91
N PHE A 39 15.75 21.51 29.24
CA PHE A 39 15.07 20.96 28.08
C PHE A 39 16.01 20.84 26.88
N GLU A 40 16.30 19.61 26.47
CA GLU A 40 17.09 19.36 25.28
C GLU A 40 16.19 19.24 24.03
N PRO A 41 16.35 20.12 23.03
CA PRO A 41 15.61 20.01 21.79
C PRO A 41 16.02 18.75 21.03
N LYS A 42 15.05 18.08 20.42
CA LYS A 42 15.31 16.92 19.58
C LYS A 42 16.24 17.29 18.43
N HIS A 43 17.26 16.47 18.20
CA HIS A 43 18.20 16.72 17.11
C HIS A 43 17.48 16.64 15.74
N PRO A 44 17.72 17.59 14.80
CA PRO A 44 16.99 17.65 13.53
C PRO A 44 17.11 16.38 12.67
N GLN A 45 18.16 15.59 12.88
CA GLN A 45 18.36 14.31 12.19
C GLN A 45 17.38 13.21 12.65
N LEU A 46 16.83 13.33 13.87
CA LEU A 46 15.86 12.36 14.43
C LEU A 46 14.41 12.69 14.03
N GLU A 47 14.20 13.81 13.34
CA GLU A 47 12.95 14.16 12.68
C GLU A 47 13.17 14.10 11.16
N PRO A 48 13.33 12.90 10.58
CA PRO A 48 13.35 12.80 9.14
C PRO A 48 12.04 13.41 8.61
N PRO A 49 12.13 14.34 7.63
CA PRO A 49 10.94 14.92 7.03
C PRO A 49 10.08 13.76 6.49
N LYS A 50 8.77 13.83 6.72
CA LYS A 50 7.86 12.86 6.13
C LYS A 50 8.02 12.95 4.62
N ALA A 51 8.53 11.89 3.99
CA ALA A 51 8.56 11.79 2.54
C ALA A 51 7.11 11.94 2.04
N GLY A 52 6.87 13.01 1.27
CA GLY A 52 5.58 13.18 0.61
C GLY A 52 5.38 12.06 -0.41
N PRO A 53 4.13 11.82 -0.85
CA PRO A 53 3.91 10.95 -1.99
C PRO A 53 4.64 11.53 -3.20
N ASP A 54 5.66 10.84 -3.70
CA ASP A 54 6.31 11.18 -4.95
C ASP A 54 5.24 11.10 -6.06
N PRO A 55 4.95 12.20 -6.79
CA PRO A 55 3.99 12.17 -7.88
C PRO A 55 4.61 11.46 -9.08
N GLN A 56 4.70 10.14 -9.01
CA GLN A 56 5.24 9.30 -10.07
C GLN A 56 4.29 9.15 -11.27
N ALA A 57 3.00 9.47 -11.07
CA ALA A 57 1.98 9.37 -12.11
C ALA A 57 1.86 10.66 -12.92
N LEU A 58 1.93 10.55 -14.26
CA LEU A 58 1.53 11.65 -15.14
C LEU A 58 0.03 11.94 -14.99
N ARG A 59 -0.35 13.22 -14.97
CA ARG A 59 -1.75 13.68 -14.89
C ARG A 59 -2.62 13.19 -16.05
N ASN A 60 -2.02 12.94 -17.21
CA ASN A 60 -2.73 12.45 -18.39
C ASN A 60 -1.86 11.42 -19.11
N PRO A 61 -1.77 10.17 -18.59
CA PRO A 61 -1.05 9.14 -19.29
C PRO A 61 -1.82 8.85 -20.58
N ARG A 62 -1.12 8.82 -21.72
CA ARG A 62 -1.69 8.35 -22.99
C ARG A 62 -1.27 6.89 -23.15
N PRO A 63 -2.02 5.91 -22.59
CA PRO A 63 -1.68 4.51 -22.71
C PRO A 63 -1.77 4.09 -24.18
N ASP A 64 -0.83 3.24 -24.61
CA ASP A 64 -0.86 2.68 -25.95
C ASP A 64 -2.11 1.83 -26.15
N ARG A 65 -2.76 2.01 -27.30
CA ARG A 65 -3.89 1.19 -27.72
C ARG A 65 -3.40 -0.22 -28.02
N LYS A 66 -3.99 -1.22 -27.38
CA LYS A 66 -3.81 -2.63 -27.79
C LYS A 66 -4.58 -2.86 -29.08
N GLU A 67 -3.86 -3.06 -30.19
CA GLU A 67 -4.47 -3.44 -31.45
C GLU A 67 -4.99 -4.89 -31.39
N PRO A 68 -6.21 -5.18 -31.88
CA PRO A 68 -6.75 -6.53 -31.86
C PRO A 68 -6.00 -7.42 -32.86
N PHE A 69 -5.40 -8.50 -32.36
CA PHE A 69 -4.80 -9.53 -33.20
C PHE A 69 -5.91 -10.38 -33.83
N LYS A 70 -6.20 -10.16 -35.11
CA LYS A 70 -7.21 -10.92 -35.87
C LYS A 70 -6.61 -12.26 -36.32
N VAL A 71 -7.03 -13.36 -35.67
CA VAL A 71 -6.72 -14.73 -36.11
C VAL A 71 -7.84 -15.21 -37.02
N TYR A 72 -7.57 -15.35 -38.31
CA TYR A 72 -8.54 -15.90 -39.26
C TYR A 72 -8.54 -17.43 -39.18
N VAL A 73 -9.68 -18.04 -38.83
CA VAL A 73 -9.84 -19.49 -38.79
C VAL A 73 -10.28 -19.98 -40.17
N GLY A 74 -9.57 -20.96 -40.74
CA GLY A 74 -9.94 -21.59 -42.02
C GLY A 74 -9.35 -20.94 -43.28
N VAL A 75 -8.47 -19.94 -43.13
CA VAL A 75 -7.72 -19.32 -44.24
C VAL A 75 -6.24 -19.68 -44.12
N PRO A 76 -5.58 -20.17 -45.19
CA PRO A 76 -4.15 -20.45 -45.14
C PRO A 76 -3.39 -19.16 -44.84
N THR A 77 -2.69 -19.14 -43.70
CA THR A 77 -1.85 -18.01 -43.28
C THR A 77 -0.39 -18.34 -43.61
N ILE A 78 0.49 -17.35 -43.73
CA ILE A 78 1.92 -17.53 -44.06
C ILE A 78 2.61 -18.52 -43.09
N MET A 79 2.14 -18.61 -41.85
CA MET A 79 2.65 -19.54 -40.82
C MET A 79 2.12 -20.99 -40.97
N ALA A 80 1.04 -21.22 -41.71
CA ALA A 80 0.40 -22.52 -41.89
C ALA A 80 -0.22 -22.63 -43.30
N PRO A 81 0.61 -22.87 -44.35
CA PRO A 81 0.17 -22.88 -45.74
C PRO A 81 -0.72 -24.08 -46.11
N LYS A 82 -0.63 -25.19 -45.36
CA LYS A 82 -1.52 -26.36 -45.49
C LYS A 82 -2.41 -26.45 -44.25
N LEU A 83 -3.54 -25.74 -44.27
CA LEU A 83 -4.55 -25.85 -43.23
C LEU A 83 -5.62 -26.87 -43.68
N GLU A 84 -5.54 -28.09 -43.18
CA GLU A 84 -6.59 -29.09 -43.42
C GLU A 84 -7.80 -28.78 -42.53
N ARG A 85 -9.00 -28.78 -43.13
CA ARG A 85 -10.25 -28.53 -42.39
C ARG A 85 -10.49 -29.72 -41.44
N PRO A 86 -10.74 -29.51 -40.14
CA PRO A 86 -11.07 -30.61 -39.25
C PRO A 86 -12.38 -31.26 -39.70
N ARG A 87 -12.31 -32.54 -40.09
CA ARG A 87 -13.47 -33.38 -40.40
C ARG A 87 -13.79 -34.24 -39.18
N ALA A 88 -14.94 -33.99 -38.54
CA ALA A 88 -15.49 -34.90 -37.54
C ALA A 88 -16.35 -35.96 -38.26
N VAL A 89 -15.97 -37.24 -38.14
CA VAL A 89 -16.78 -38.36 -38.60
C VAL A 89 -17.31 -39.08 -37.37
N ALA A 90 -18.62 -39.03 -37.14
CA ALA A 90 -19.27 -39.81 -36.10
C ALA A 90 -19.73 -41.16 -36.66
N ARG A 91 -19.48 -42.24 -35.92
CA ARG A 91 -19.97 -43.59 -36.25
C ARG A 91 -21.00 -43.98 -35.21
N VAL A 92 -22.24 -44.24 -35.64
CA VAL A 92 -23.28 -44.83 -34.79
C VAL A 92 -23.25 -46.35 -35.00
N GLY A 93 -23.21 -47.12 -33.90
CA GLY A 93 -23.19 -48.58 -33.94
C GLY A 93 -24.52 -49.20 -34.37
N THR A 94 -24.52 -50.48 -34.73
CA THR A 94 -25.73 -51.24 -35.09
C THR A 94 -26.39 -51.80 -33.84
N VAL A 95 -27.71 -51.70 -33.76
CA VAL A 95 -28.53 -52.26 -32.67
C VAL A 95 -29.29 -53.47 -33.24
N GLU A 96 -29.03 -54.66 -32.70
CA GLU A 96 -29.85 -55.85 -32.97
C GLU A 96 -30.92 -56.00 -31.90
N VAL A 97 -32.18 -56.17 -32.33
CA VAL A 97 -33.31 -56.45 -31.45
C VAL A 97 -33.62 -57.94 -31.58
N THR A 98 -33.48 -58.70 -30.49
CA THR A 98 -33.88 -60.10 -30.43
C THR A 98 -35.22 -60.19 -29.70
N THR A 99 -36.24 -60.74 -30.36
CA THR A 99 -37.51 -61.09 -29.72
C THR A 99 -37.60 -62.61 -29.61
N SER A 100 -37.91 -63.08 -28.40
CA SER A 100 -38.10 -64.49 -28.03
C SER A 100 -39.22 -65.18 -28.79
#